data_AF-A0A4P6P9R4-F1
#
_entry.id   AF-A0A4P6P9R4-F1
#
_cell.length_a   1.000
_cell.length_b   1.000
_cell.length_c   1.000
_cell.angle_alpha   90.00
_cell.angle_beta   90.00
_cell.angle_gamma   90.00
#
_symmetry.space_group_name_H-M   'P 1'
#
loop_
_entity.id
_entity.type
_entity.pdbx_description
1 polymer ?
#
loop_
_entity_poly.entity_id
_entity_poly.type
_entity_poly.pdbx_seq_one_letter_code
_entity_poly.pdbx_strand_id
1 'polypeptide(L)'
;MRLKNTGVMIVSFLCLLVSMASSMEDINPAVTTNTLLGVWEAISERDQSVYQLEISENKGCLVFAVRYLKNAMTYHLTKRCVEEDGFVKLEFANAAGRRITVSGKGYARENEGILEVQLDMNPGGKPNIWNLNFIRISGNLTYVEMLGELSRKASESRRASGKTARK
;
A
#
# COMPACT_ATOMS: atom_id res chain seq x y z
N MET A 1 -65.99 9.35 49.53
CA MET A 1 -66.09 8.69 48.22
C MET A 1 -65.84 9.74 47.13
N ARG A 2 -64.64 9.71 46.50
CA ARG A 2 -64.21 10.27 45.20
C ARG A 2 -62.74 10.73 45.30
N LEU A 3 -61.87 9.85 44.80
CA LEU A 3 -60.47 10.09 44.44
C LEU A 3 -60.38 10.86 43.11
N LYS A 4 -59.15 11.37 42.83
CA LYS A 4 -58.55 11.81 41.54
C LYS A 4 -58.22 13.31 41.54
N ASN A 5 -57.05 13.82 41.13
CA ASN A 5 -55.94 13.28 40.36
C ASN A 5 -54.66 14.08 40.72
N THR A 6 -53.65 13.43 41.29
CA THR A 6 -52.25 13.91 41.23
C THR A 6 -51.65 13.36 39.96
N GLY A 7 -51.50 14.22 38.94
CA GLY A 7 -50.87 13.89 37.67
C GLY A 7 -49.38 13.64 37.88
N VAL A 8 -48.99 12.40 37.60
CA VAL A 8 -47.69 11.80 37.80
C VAL A 8 -46.62 12.51 36.95
N MET A 9 -45.53 12.87 37.65
CA MET A 9 -44.27 13.33 37.10
C MET A 9 -43.47 12.14 36.52
N ILE A 10 -42.72 12.42 35.45
CA ILE A 10 -41.46 11.74 35.05
C ILE A 10 -41.61 10.32 34.48
N VAL A 11 -41.74 10.20 33.14
CA VAL A 11 -41.09 9.12 32.37
C VAL A 11 -40.74 9.63 30.96
N SER A 12 -39.75 10.51 30.84
CA SER A 12 -39.16 10.87 29.54
C SER A 12 -37.64 10.68 29.50
N PHE A 13 -37.07 9.99 30.48
CA PHE A 13 -35.61 9.85 30.63
C PHE A 13 -35.05 8.49 30.14
N LEU A 14 -35.82 7.74 29.35
CA LEU A 14 -35.47 6.37 28.93
C LEU A 14 -35.22 6.21 27.42
N CYS A 15 -34.89 7.28 26.70
CA CYS A 15 -34.61 7.21 25.25
C CYS A 15 -33.22 7.71 24.82
N LEU A 16 -32.31 8.01 25.75
CA LEU A 16 -31.04 8.69 25.42
C LEU A 16 -29.76 7.84 25.54
N LEU A 17 -29.86 6.52 25.70
CA LEU A 17 -28.67 5.66 25.87
C LEU A 17 -28.35 4.72 24.70
N VAL A 18 -28.99 4.86 23.54
CA VAL A 18 -28.81 3.91 22.41
C VAL A 18 -27.95 4.41 21.25
N SER A 19 -27.51 5.68 21.24
CA SER A 19 -26.80 6.22 20.06
C SER A 19 -25.32 6.54 20.26
N MET A 20 -24.70 6.05 21.34
CA MET A 20 -23.24 6.02 21.46
C MET A 20 -22.69 4.62 21.19
N ALA A 21 -23.20 3.96 20.15
CA ALA A 21 -22.33 3.10 19.35
C ALA A 21 -21.35 4.05 18.65
N SER A 22 -20.29 4.40 19.39
CA SER A 22 -19.11 5.04 18.84
C SER A 22 -18.75 4.28 17.57
N SER A 23 -18.87 4.97 16.44
CA SER A 23 -18.03 4.70 15.29
C SER A 23 -16.59 4.83 15.79
N MET A 24 -16.06 3.77 16.40
CA MET A 24 -14.62 3.54 16.40
C MET A 24 -14.31 3.38 14.92
N GLU A 25 -13.95 4.51 14.28
CA GLU A 25 -13.20 4.47 13.04
C GLU A 25 -12.13 3.42 13.28
N ASP A 26 -12.20 2.36 12.48
CA ASP A 26 -11.38 1.18 12.63
C ASP A 26 -9.96 1.59 12.21
N ILE A 27 -9.25 2.28 13.11
CA ILE A 27 -7.92 2.83 12.86
C ILE A 27 -7.05 1.63 12.50
N ASN A 28 -6.55 1.60 11.27
CA ASN A 28 -5.65 0.55 10.85
C ASN A 28 -4.42 0.58 11.77
N PRO A 29 -4.08 -0.54 12.43
CA PRO A 29 -2.96 -0.56 13.36
C PRO A 29 -1.66 -0.28 12.60
N ALA A 30 -0.70 0.35 13.29
CA ALA A 30 0.63 0.61 12.75
C ALA A 30 1.26 -0.69 12.23
N VAL A 31 1.97 -0.60 11.11
CA VAL A 31 2.67 -1.76 10.55
C VAL A 31 3.74 -2.24 11.53
N THR A 32 3.87 -3.56 11.63
CA THR A 32 4.85 -4.26 12.46
C THR A 32 5.75 -5.09 11.56
N THR A 33 6.83 -5.65 12.10
CA THR A 33 7.69 -6.58 11.35
C THR A 33 6.90 -7.73 10.71
N ASN A 34 5.86 -8.23 11.39
CA ASN A 34 5.04 -9.33 10.88
C ASN A 34 4.02 -8.85 9.84
N THR A 35 3.34 -7.73 10.09
CA THR A 35 2.33 -7.22 9.14
C THR A 35 2.95 -6.56 7.91
N LEU A 36 4.26 -6.26 7.93
CA LEU A 36 5.04 -5.82 6.77
C LEU A 36 5.30 -6.95 5.76
N LEU A 37 5.23 -8.22 6.17
CA LEU A 37 5.52 -9.35 5.27
C LEU A 37 4.46 -9.48 4.17
N GLY A 38 4.85 -9.93 2.98
CA GLY A 38 3.97 -10.14 1.84
C GLY A 38 4.31 -9.27 0.64
N VAL A 39 3.35 -9.17 -0.27
CA VAL A 39 3.48 -8.42 -1.54
C VAL A 39 2.70 -7.13 -1.44
N TRP A 40 3.33 -6.06 -1.90
CA TRP A 40 2.85 -4.69 -1.84
C TRP A 40 2.99 -4.04 -3.21
N GLU A 41 1.99 -3.28 -3.65
CA GLU A 41 2.00 -2.64 -4.95
C GLU A 41 1.69 -1.15 -4.92
N ALA A 42 2.46 -0.38 -5.68
CA ALA A 42 2.22 1.04 -5.91
C ALA A 42 2.31 1.36 -7.40
N ILE A 43 1.51 2.33 -7.83
CA ILE A 43 1.63 2.93 -9.15
C ILE A 43 2.03 4.38 -8.95
N SER A 44 3.14 4.80 -9.56
CA SER A 44 3.53 6.21 -9.49
C SER A 44 2.70 7.04 -10.46
N GLU A 45 2.05 8.07 -9.96
CA GLU A 45 1.36 9.06 -10.81
C GLU A 45 2.33 9.87 -11.68
N ARG A 46 3.60 10.00 -11.24
CA ARG A 46 4.61 10.83 -11.89
C ARG A 46 5.08 10.26 -13.23
N ASP A 47 5.33 8.95 -13.27
CA ASP A 47 5.93 8.28 -14.43
C ASP A 47 5.18 7.02 -14.88
N GLN A 48 4.04 6.73 -14.24
CA GLN A 48 3.20 5.54 -14.50
C GLN A 48 3.97 4.22 -14.35
N SER A 49 5.06 4.21 -13.60
CA SER A 49 5.76 2.98 -13.26
C SER A 49 4.98 2.20 -12.22
N VAL A 50 4.97 0.89 -12.38
CA VAL A 50 4.42 -0.04 -11.39
C VAL A 50 5.57 -0.53 -10.51
N TYR A 51 5.39 -0.43 -9.21
CA TYR A 51 6.32 -0.89 -8.18
C TYR A 51 5.70 -2.05 -7.44
N GLN A 52 6.44 -3.14 -7.33
CA GLN A 52 6.08 -4.30 -6.54
C GLN A 52 7.18 -4.52 -5.50
N LEU A 53 6.77 -4.53 -4.24
CA LEU A 53 7.63 -4.75 -3.08
C LEU A 53 7.22 -6.08 -2.43
N GLU A 54 8.12 -7.04 -2.46
CA GLU A 54 7.95 -8.33 -1.77
C GLU A 54 8.87 -8.38 -0.56
N ILE A 55 8.30 -8.74 0.59
CA ILE A 55 9.03 -8.83 1.86
C ILE A 55 8.72 -10.19 2.49
N SER A 56 9.76 -11.00 2.71
CA SER A 56 9.69 -12.25 3.48
C SER A 56 10.50 -12.11 4.77
N GLU A 57 10.48 -13.09 5.67
CA GLU A 57 11.20 -13.01 6.96
C GLU A 57 12.67 -12.56 6.79
N ASN A 58 13.40 -13.21 5.89
CA ASN A 58 14.86 -13.02 5.73
C ASN A 58 15.27 -12.34 4.42
N LYS A 59 14.31 -12.03 3.55
CA LYS A 59 14.56 -11.56 2.19
C LYS A 59 13.55 -10.49 1.80
N GLY A 60 13.83 -9.81 0.70
CA GLY A 60 12.85 -8.96 0.05
C GLY A 60 13.38 -8.47 -1.29
N CYS A 61 12.48 -8.03 -2.15
CA CYS A 61 12.83 -7.42 -3.41
C CYS A 61 11.91 -6.24 -3.70
N LEU A 62 12.47 -5.21 -4.34
CA LEU A 62 11.70 -4.18 -5.02
C LEU A 62 11.91 -4.36 -6.51
N VAL A 63 10.82 -4.60 -7.21
CA VAL A 63 10.76 -4.64 -8.67
C VAL A 63 9.99 -3.41 -9.12
N PHE A 64 10.48 -2.71 -10.14
CA PHE A 64 9.64 -1.74 -10.81
C PHE A 64 9.84 -1.76 -12.32
N ALA A 65 8.71 -1.66 -13.01
CA ALA A 65 8.62 -1.62 -14.46
C ALA A 65 8.25 -0.20 -14.86
N VAL A 66 9.23 0.52 -15.41
CA VAL A 66 9.00 1.84 -15.98
C VAL A 66 8.38 1.67 -17.36
N ARG A 67 7.28 2.37 -17.64
CA ARG A 67 6.52 2.28 -18.90
C ARG A 67 7.39 2.37 -20.18
N TYR A 68 8.51 3.08 -20.12
CA TYR A 68 9.41 3.32 -21.26
C TYR A 68 10.65 2.43 -21.28
N LEU A 69 10.88 1.61 -20.25
CA LEU A 69 12.00 0.68 -20.19
C LEU A 69 11.54 -0.70 -20.63
N LYS A 70 12.35 -1.36 -21.46
CA LYS A 70 12.07 -2.73 -21.93
C LYS A 70 12.15 -3.78 -20.83
N ASN A 71 12.91 -3.50 -19.77
CA ASN A 71 13.21 -4.45 -18.71
C ASN A 71 12.81 -3.85 -17.36
N ALA A 72 12.21 -4.68 -16.51
CA ALA A 72 12.02 -4.36 -15.10
C ALA A 72 13.39 -4.28 -14.41
N MET A 73 13.52 -3.35 -13.45
CA MET A 73 14.67 -3.29 -12.57
C MET A 73 14.32 -3.97 -11.25
N THR A 74 15.29 -4.72 -10.71
CA THR A 74 15.13 -5.49 -9.47
C THR A 74 16.24 -5.11 -8.50
N TYR A 75 15.83 -4.83 -7.26
CA TYR A 75 16.71 -4.52 -6.14
C TYR A 75 16.41 -5.50 -4.99
N HIS A 76 17.43 -6.00 -4.32
CA HIS A 76 17.32 -6.93 -3.21
C HIS A 76 17.48 -6.21 -1.88
N LEU A 77 16.65 -6.57 -0.92
CA LEU A 77 16.65 -5.98 0.41
C LEU A 77 17.99 -6.25 1.10
N THR A 78 18.65 -5.19 1.54
CA THR A 78 19.91 -5.24 2.29
C THR A 78 19.73 -4.88 3.76
N LYS A 79 18.72 -4.05 4.07
CA LYS A 79 18.42 -3.65 5.45
C LYS A 79 16.93 -3.41 5.63
N ARG A 80 16.40 -3.84 6.77
CA ARG A 80 15.02 -3.62 7.22
C ARG A 80 15.03 -2.99 8.60
N CYS A 81 14.26 -1.93 8.78
CA CYS A 81 13.99 -1.32 10.07
C CYS A 81 12.50 -0.99 10.12
N VAL A 82 11.83 -1.39 11.20
CA VAL A 82 10.43 -1.08 11.50
C VAL A 82 10.40 -0.57 12.93
N GLU A 83 9.87 0.62 13.13
CA GLU A 83 9.73 1.26 14.43
C GLU A 83 8.33 1.03 15.00
N GLU A 84 8.16 1.23 16.31
CA GLU A 84 6.90 0.95 17.02
C GLU A 84 5.72 1.83 16.55
N ASP A 85 6.02 3.00 15.97
CA ASP A 85 5.00 3.93 15.44
C ASP A 85 4.56 3.60 14.01
N GLY A 86 5.05 2.49 13.44
CA GLY A 86 4.79 2.10 12.06
C GLY A 86 5.68 2.78 11.04
N PHE A 87 6.73 3.51 11.46
CA PHE A 87 7.75 3.98 10.53
C PHE A 87 8.58 2.80 10.01
N VAL A 88 8.72 2.74 8.69
CA VAL A 88 9.45 1.70 7.97
C VAL A 88 10.60 2.35 7.21
N LYS A 89 11.79 1.74 7.30
CA LYS A 89 12.94 2.08 6.46
C LYS A 89 13.55 0.81 5.87
N LEU A 90 13.53 0.72 4.56
CA LEU A 90 14.03 -0.40 3.78
C LEU A 90 15.14 0.09 2.85
N GLU A 91 16.29 -0.57 2.89
CA GLU A 91 17.38 -0.31 1.95
C GLU A 91 17.53 -1.50 1.01
N PHE A 92 17.68 -1.23 -0.27
CA PHE A 92 17.88 -2.26 -1.29
C PHE A 92 19.11 -1.96 -2.15
N ALA A 93 19.68 -2.99 -2.74
CA ALA A 93 20.77 -2.90 -3.70
C ALA A 93 20.57 -3.86 -4.88
N ASN A 94 21.03 -3.49 -6.07
CA ASN A 94 21.05 -4.40 -7.23
C ASN A 94 22.45 -4.95 -7.51
N ALA A 95 22.56 -5.87 -8.48
CA ALA A 95 23.83 -6.49 -8.86
C ALA A 95 24.88 -5.50 -9.38
N ALA A 96 24.46 -4.31 -9.84
CA ALA A 96 25.36 -3.23 -10.26
C ALA A 96 25.79 -2.31 -9.10
N GLY A 97 25.45 -2.66 -7.85
CA GLY A 97 25.79 -1.87 -6.65
C GLY A 97 24.97 -0.60 -6.46
N ARG A 98 23.95 -0.36 -7.31
CA ARG A 98 23.04 0.79 -7.13
C ARG A 98 22.15 0.54 -5.93
N ARG A 99 22.01 1.55 -5.08
CA ARG A 99 21.22 1.48 -3.86
C ARG A 99 19.96 2.33 -3.98
N ILE A 100 18.92 1.93 -3.29
CA ILE A 100 17.68 2.69 -3.14
C ILE A 100 17.19 2.57 -1.70
N THR A 101 16.46 3.59 -1.24
CA THR A 101 15.84 3.59 0.09
C THR A 101 14.35 3.82 -0.05
N VAL A 102 13.54 2.99 0.62
CA VAL A 102 12.11 3.21 0.80
C VAL A 102 11.89 3.54 2.27
N SER A 103 11.32 4.70 2.57
CA SER A 103 11.05 5.11 3.95
C SER A 103 9.73 5.86 4.10
N GLY A 104 8.97 5.57 5.14
CA GLY A 104 7.70 6.24 5.40
C GLY A 104 6.88 5.52 6.47
N LYS A 105 5.57 5.78 6.51
CA LYS A 105 4.68 5.20 7.51
C LYS A 105 3.80 4.12 6.90
N GLY A 106 3.51 3.09 7.68
CA GLY A 106 2.63 2.01 7.28
C GLY A 106 1.56 1.69 8.31
N TYR A 107 0.43 1.23 7.81
CA TYR A 107 -0.70 0.76 8.61
C TYR A 107 -1.19 -0.54 7.99
N ALA A 108 -1.28 -1.62 8.77
CA ALA A 108 -1.54 -2.95 8.21
C ALA A 108 -2.13 -3.94 9.21
N ARG A 109 -3.10 -4.74 8.74
CA ARG A 109 -3.59 -5.97 9.37
C ARG A 109 -3.09 -7.19 8.59
N GLU A 110 -3.51 -8.38 8.98
CA GLU A 110 -3.00 -9.64 8.41
C GLU A 110 -3.08 -9.73 6.88
N ASN A 111 -4.13 -9.17 6.25
CA ASN A 111 -4.36 -9.30 4.81
C ASN A 111 -4.54 -7.96 4.07
N GLU A 112 -4.48 -6.84 4.78
CA GLU A 112 -4.73 -5.50 4.24
C GLU A 112 -3.72 -4.53 4.81
N GLY A 113 -3.36 -3.51 4.04
CA GLY A 113 -2.46 -2.49 4.55
C GLY A 113 -2.08 -1.48 3.48
N ILE A 114 -1.58 -0.35 3.96
CA ILE A 114 -1.07 0.76 3.16
C ILE A 114 0.32 1.13 3.70
N LEU A 115 1.29 1.33 2.80
CA LEU A 115 2.55 2.00 3.12
C LEU A 115 2.63 3.32 2.34
N GLU A 116 2.64 4.44 3.04
CA GLU A 116 2.84 5.77 2.51
C GLU A 116 4.33 6.11 2.62
N VAL A 117 5.06 6.01 1.51
CA VAL A 117 6.52 6.00 1.51
C VAL A 117 7.13 6.95 0.50
N GLN A 118 8.34 7.38 0.83
CA GLN A 118 9.27 8.03 -0.07
C GLN A 118 10.28 7.01 -0.57
N LEU A 119 10.39 6.88 -1.89
CA LEU A 119 11.44 6.14 -2.57
C LEU A 119 12.54 7.12 -3.00
N ASP A 120 13.74 6.96 -2.44
CA ASP A 120 14.96 7.62 -2.90
C ASP A 120 15.77 6.66 -3.78
N MET A 121 15.89 7.00 -5.07
CA MET A 121 16.60 6.16 -6.05
C MET A 121 18.10 6.45 -6.15
N ASN A 122 18.62 7.44 -5.40
CA ASN A 122 20.04 7.80 -5.40
C ASN A 122 20.54 8.22 -4.00
N PRO A 123 20.45 7.33 -3.00
CA PRO A 123 20.87 7.63 -1.64
C PRO A 123 22.38 7.90 -1.60
N GLY A 124 22.76 9.10 -1.16
CA GLY A 124 24.16 9.58 -1.09
C GLY A 124 24.59 10.48 -2.25
N GLY A 125 23.73 10.68 -3.25
CA GLY A 125 23.91 11.69 -4.31
C GLY A 125 22.85 12.80 -4.21
N LYS A 126 22.57 13.47 -5.34
CA LYS A 126 21.40 14.36 -5.40
C LYS A 126 20.13 13.50 -5.25
N PRO A 127 19.29 13.75 -4.24
CA PRO A 127 18.11 12.92 -3.98
C PRO A 127 17.18 12.95 -5.18
N ASN A 128 16.69 11.78 -5.58
CA ASN A 128 15.61 11.68 -6.53
C ASN A 128 14.49 10.92 -5.83
N ILE A 129 13.47 11.67 -5.39
CA ILE A 129 12.47 11.21 -4.45
C ILE A 129 11.12 11.06 -5.16
N TRP A 130 10.47 9.93 -4.92
CA TRP A 130 9.10 9.65 -5.35
C TRP A 130 8.23 9.32 -4.15
N ASN A 131 7.06 9.94 -4.06
CA ASN A 131 6.04 9.53 -3.09
C ASN A 131 5.25 8.37 -3.69
N LEU A 132 5.14 7.28 -2.97
CA LEU A 132 4.45 6.05 -3.36
C LEU A 132 3.51 5.61 -2.25
N ASN A 133 2.32 5.18 -2.63
CA ASN A 133 1.36 4.55 -1.73
C ASN A 133 1.26 3.08 -2.12
N PHE A 134 1.91 2.21 -1.35
CA PHE A 134 1.82 0.78 -1.57
C PHE A 134 0.57 0.22 -0.90
N ILE A 135 -0.14 -0.65 -1.61
CA ILE A 135 -1.29 -1.39 -1.10
C ILE A 135 -0.90 -2.85 -0.99
N ARG A 136 -1.22 -3.49 0.14
CA ARG A 136 -0.96 -4.92 0.35
C ARG A 136 -1.87 -5.76 -0.55
N ILE A 137 -1.31 -6.75 -1.21
CA ILE A 137 -2.06 -7.68 -2.07
C ILE A 137 -2.42 -8.90 -1.25
N SER A 138 -3.71 -9.12 -1.04
CA SER A 138 -4.24 -10.33 -0.40
C SER A 138 -4.39 -11.43 -1.45
N GLY A 139 -3.60 -12.50 -1.36
CA GLY A 139 -3.80 -13.71 -2.19
C GLY A 139 -2.52 -14.48 -2.55
N ASN A 140 -2.69 -15.78 -2.81
CA ASN A 140 -1.66 -16.65 -3.40
C ASN A 140 -1.54 -16.32 -4.90
N LEU A 141 -0.85 -15.22 -5.23
CA LEU A 141 -0.56 -14.90 -6.62
C LEU A 141 0.94 -14.75 -6.82
N THR A 142 1.48 -15.65 -7.64
CA THR A 142 2.69 -15.50 -8.44
C THR A 142 2.51 -14.36 -9.45
N TYR A 143 2.28 -13.15 -8.94
CA TYR A 143 1.82 -11.96 -9.65
C TYR A 143 2.84 -11.43 -10.67
N VAL A 144 4.10 -11.84 -10.57
CA VAL A 144 5.18 -11.52 -11.52
C VAL A 144 4.86 -12.02 -12.93
N GLU A 145 4.28 -13.22 -13.08
CA GLU A 145 3.87 -13.76 -14.39
C GLU A 145 2.65 -12.99 -14.95
N MET A 146 1.76 -12.56 -14.06
CA MET A 146 0.54 -11.84 -14.42
C MET A 146 0.82 -10.39 -14.86
N LEU A 147 1.78 -9.70 -14.24
CA LEU A 147 2.24 -8.37 -14.66
C LEU A 147 2.96 -8.40 -16.01
N GLY A 148 3.76 -9.44 -16.27
CA GLY A 148 4.35 -9.68 -17.58
C GLY A 148 3.28 -9.81 -18.67
N GLU A 149 2.24 -10.62 -18.42
CA GLU A 149 1.12 -10.82 -19.33
C GLU A 149 0.23 -9.57 -19.51
N LEU A 150 -0.07 -8.84 -18.45
CA LEU A 150 -0.88 -7.61 -18.52
C LEU A 150 -0.14 -6.49 -19.28
N SER A 151 1.15 -6.33 -19.02
CA SER A 151 2.00 -5.38 -19.76
C SER A 151 2.09 -5.76 -21.26
N ARG A 152 2.21 -7.06 -21.56
CA ARG A 152 2.18 -7.58 -22.94
C ARG A 152 0.84 -7.31 -23.63
N LYS A 153 -0.28 -7.63 -22.99
CA LYS A 153 -1.65 -7.42 -23.52
C LYS A 153 -1.96 -5.94 -23.73
N ALA A 154 -1.56 -5.06 -22.81
CA ALA A 154 -1.73 -3.61 -22.97
C ALA A 154 -0.94 -3.06 -24.17
N SER A 155 0.24 -3.63 -24.44
CA SER A 155 1.07 -3.28 -25.60
C SER A 155 0.46 -3.77 -26.92
N GLU A 156 -0.14 -4.96 -26.92
CA GLU A 156 -0.81 -5.56 -28.08
C GLU A 156 -2.11 -4.83 -28.45
N SER A 157 -2.94 -4.48 -27.46
CA SER A 157 -4.19 -3.75 -27.68
C SER A 157 -3.96 -2.39 -28.35
N ARG A 158 -2.89 -1.66 -28.00
CA ARG A 158 -2.55 -0.39 -28.67
C ARG A 158 -2.09 -0.57 -30.11
N ARG A 159 -1.38 -1.65 -30.44
CA ARG A 159 -0.99 -1.95 -31.83
C ARG A 159 -2.20 -2.25 -32.70
N ALA A 160 -3.23 -2.87 -32.12
CA ALA A 160 -4.51 -3.08 -32.79
C ALA A 160 -5.25 -1.74 -33.01
N SER A 161 -5.35 -0.88 -31.98
CA SER A 161 -6.01 0.43 -32.09
C SER A 161 -5.27 1.45 -32.97
N GLY A 162 -3.95 1.36 -33.08
CA GLY A 162 -3.14 2.21 -33.95
C GLY A 162 -3.20 1.83 -35.44
N LYS A 163 -3.61 0.59 -35.77
CA LYS A 163 -3.85 0.17 -37.16
C LYS A 163 -5.23 0.60 -37.68
N THR A 164 -6.20 0.84 -36.80
CA THR A 164 -7.53 1.34 -37.17
C THR A 164 -7.59 2.85 -37.38
N ALA A 165 -6.65 3.62 -36.81
CA ALA A 165 -6.60 5.08 -36.97
C ALA A 165 -5.86 5.56 -38.24
N ARG A 166 -5.47 4.66 -39.14
CA ARG A 166 -4.68 4.95 -40.35
C ARG A 166 -5.35 4.54 -41.66
N LYS A 167 -6.68 4.46 -41.68
CA LYS A 167 -7.48 4.36 -42.90
C LYS A 167 -8.28 5.63 -43.12
#